data_AF-A0A3A5VV34-F1
#
_entry.id   AF-A0A3A5VV34-F1
#
_cell.length_a   1.000
_cell.length_b   1.000
_cell.length_c   1.000
_cell.angle_alpha   90.00
_cell.angle_beta   90.00
_cell.angle_gamma   90.00
#
_symmetry.space_group_name_H-M   'P 1'
#
loop_
_entity.id
_entity.type
_entity.pdbx_description
1 polymer ?
#
loop_
_entity_poly.entity_id
_entity_poly.type
_entity_poly.pdbx_seq_one_letter_code
_entity_poly.pdbx_strand_id
1 'polypeptide(L)' 'MGNVYDDPIVTTIEEPLHFLIAEKKHHDYYARNPYQGYCAAVVGPKIAKVRAKHAHLYR' A
#
# COMPACT_ATOMS: atom_id res chain seq x y z
N MET A 1 23.34 16.58 -3.05
CA MET A 1 22.29 15.76 -2.40
C MET A 1 22.91 14.44 -2.00
N GLY A 2 22.79 14.03 -0.73
CA GLY A 2 23.34 12.76 -0.26
C GLY A 2 22.58 11.56 -0.83
N ASN A 3 23.27 10.45 -1.04
CA ASN A 3 22.66 9.19 -1.48
C ASN A 3 21.80 8.65 -0.33
N VAL A 4 20.48 8.83 -0.39
CA VAL A 4 19.52 8.34 0.63
C VAL A 4 19.28 6.83 0.48
N TYR A 5 19.54 6.30 -0.72
CA TYR A 5 19.39 4.90 -1.05
C TYR A 5 20.76 4.33 -1.41
N ASP A 6 21.06 3.14 -0.88
CA ASP A 6 22.27 2.40 -1.21
C ASP A 6 22.18 1.80 -2.64
N ASP A 7 20.96 1.43 -3.04
CA ASP A 7 20.64 0.83 -4.33
C ASP A 7 20.01 1.84 -5.32
N PRO A 8 20.14 1.60 -6.64
CA PRO A 8 19.52 2.45 -7.64
C PRO A 8 17.99 2.40 -7.58
N ILE A 9 17.34 3.54 -7.80
CA ILE A 9 15.88 3.62 -7.94
C ILE A 9 15.48 2.98 -9.26
N VAL A 10 14.65 1.92 -9.20
CA VAL A 10 14.17 1.15 -10.37
C VAL A 10 12.74 1.49 -10.80
N THR A 11 12.14 2.54 -10.23
CA THR A 11 10.78 2.98 -10.59
C THR A 11 10.75 3.50 -12.04
N THR A 12 9.85 2.96 -12.86
CA THR A 12 9.66 3.41 -14.25
C THR A 12 8.71 4.60 -14.34
N ILE A 13 8.90 5.45 -15.36
CA ILE A 13 8.01 6.57 -15.72
C ILE A 13 7.56 6.32 -17.15
N GLU A 14 6.26 6.07 -17.34
CA GLU A 14 5.69 5.58 -18.60
C GLU A 14 4.35 6.28 -18.89
N GLU A 15 3.94 6.26 -20.15
CA GLU A 15 2.60 6.70 -20.55
C GLU A 15 1.52 5.79 -19.94
N PRO A 16 0.33 6.30 -19.61
CA PRO A 16 -0.76 5.47 -19.09
C PRO A 16 -1.12 4.33 -20.05
N LEU A 17 -1.08 3.10 -19.55
CA LEU A 17 -1.45 1.91 -20.32
C LEU A 17 -2.95 1.60 -20.18
N HIS A 18 -3.44 0.68 -21.02
CA HIS A 18 -4.79 0.14 -20.90
C HIS A 18 -4.96 -0.58 -19.55
N PHE A 19 -5.85 -0.07 -18.70
CA PHE A 19 -6.08 -0.59 -17.36
C PHE A 19 -7.22 -1.62 -17.35
N LEU A 20 -6.88 -2.88 -17.07
CA LEU A 20 -7.85 -3.96 -16.88
C LEU A 20 -8.27 -4.06 -15.42
N ILE A 21 -9.58 -3.98 -15.17
CA ILE A 21 -10.12 -4.09 -13.81
C ILE A 21 -9.91 -5.52 -13.28
N ALA A 22 -9.29 -5.62 -12.10
CA ALA A 22 -9.13 -6.91 -11.40
C ALA A 22 -10.48 -7.53 -11.04
N GLU A 23 -10.52 -8.85 -10.81
CA GLU A 23 -11.77 -9.54 -10.47
C GLU A 23 -12.36 -9.00 -9.15
N LYS A 24 -13.69 -9.01 -9.03
CA LYS A 24 -14.43 -8.46 -7.88
C LYS A 24 -13.94 -8.96 -6.52
N LYS A 25 -13.44 -10.19 -6.44
CA LYS A 25 -12.89 -10.76 -5.19
C LYS A 25 -11.67 -10.00 -4.66
N HIS A 26 -10.98 -9.24 -5.49
CA HIS A 26 -9.82 -8.42 -5.12
C HIS A 26 -10.22 -7.03 -4.60
N HIS A 27 -11.44 -6.57 -4.88
CA HIS A 27 -11.91 -5.24 -4.49
C HIS A 27 -12.21 -5.23 -2.98
N ASP A 28 -11.77 -4.21 -2.26
CA ASP A 28 -11.93 -4.10 -0.80
C ASP A 28 -11.48 -5.34 0.00
N TYR A 29 -10.48 -6.06 -0.52
CA TYR A 29 -10.06 -7.34 0.04
C TYR A 29 -9.69 -7.24 1.53
N TYR A 30 -8.90 -6.23 1.90
CA TYR A 30 -8.50 -6.02 3.29
C TYR A 30 -9.69 -5.73 4.21
N ALA A 31 -10.63 -4.88 3.77
CA ALA A 31 -11.79 -4.52 4.56
C ALA A 31 -12.70 -5.73 4.82
N ARG A 32 -12.81 -6.65 3.85
CA ARG A 32 -13.61 -7.88 3.96
C ARG A 32 -12.88 -9.03 4.66
N ASN A 33 -11.55 -9.02 4.67
CA ASN A 33 -10.72 -10.13 5.19
C ASN A 33 -9.58 -9.64 6.12
N PRO A 34 -9.86 -8.79 7.13
CA PRO A 34 -8.80 -8.12 7.90
C PRO A 34 -7.89 -9.08 8.68
N TYR A 35 -8.41 -10.26 9.04
CA TYR A 35 -7.70 -11.28 9.82
C TYR A 35 -7.03 -12.36 8.97
N GLN A 36 -7.11 -12.27 7.64
CA GLN A 36 -6.37 -13.19 6.78
C GLN A 36 -4.85 -12.98 7.00
N GLY A 37 -4.06 -14.05 7.00
CA GLY A 37 -2.65 -14.02 7.43
C GLY A 37 -1.78 -12.94 6.78
N TYR A 38 -1.94 -12.70 5.48
CA TYR A 38 -1.27 -11.60 4.76
C TYR A 38 -1.76 -10.23 5.23
N CYS A 39 -3.08 -10.06 5.42
CA CYS A 39 -3.65 -8.82 5.91
C CYS A 39 -3.15 -8.48 7.33
N ALA A 40 -3.11 -9.47 8.22
CA ALA A 40 -2.65 -9.32 9.58
C ALA A 40 -1.13 -9.03 9.65
N ALA A 41 -0.32 -9.76 8.88
CA ALA A 41 1.14 -9.65 8.93
C ALA A 41 1.69 -8.43 8.18
N VAL A 42 1.04 -8.00 7.09
CA VAL A 42 1.61 -6.98 6.16
C VAL A 42 0.79 -5.70 6.14
N VAL A 43 -0.53 -5.79 5.94
CA VAL A 43 -1.37 -4.61 5.69
C VAL A 43 -1.69 -3.88 7.00
N GLY A 44 -2.09 -4.63 8.04
CA GLY A 44 -2.43 -4.09 9.36
C GLY A 44 -1.35 -3.18 9.96
N PRO A 45 -0.08 -3.62 10.04
CA PRO A 45 1.00 -2.78 10.55
C PRO A 45 1.22 -1.49 9.76
N LYS A 46 1.06 -1.53 8.43
CA LYS A 46 1.16 -0.33 7.57
C LYS A 46 0.05 0.66 7.88
N ILE A 47 -1.19 0.19 8.03
CA ILE A 47 -2.32 1.05 8.39
C ILE A 47 -2.15 1.64 9.78
N ALA A 48 -1.74 0.83 10.76
CA ALA A 48 -1.46 1.29 12.12
C ALA A 48 -0.39 2.40 12.13
N LYS A 49 0.68 2.24 11.35
CA LYS A 49 1.73 3.25 11.20
C LYS A 49 1.20 4.57 10.62
N VAL A 50 0.35 4.50 9.59
CA VAL A 50 -0.27 5.70 8.99
C VAL A 50 -1.18 6.40 10.00
N ARG A 51 -2.05 5.64 10.69
CA ARG A 51 -2.96 6.18 11.73
C ARG A 51 -2.19 6.86 12.85
N ALA A 52 -1.11 6.25 13.33
CA ALA A 52 -0.27 6.83 14.37
C ALA A 52 0.45 8.10 13.89
N LYS A 53 1.11 8.05 12.71
CA LYS A 53 1.89 9.17 12.18
C LYS A 53 1.02 10.38 11.81
N HIS A 54 -0.18 10.12 11.32
CA HIS A 54 -1.11 11.13 10.83
C HIS A 54 -2.33 11.28 11.72
N ALA A 55 -2.24 10.94 13.01
CA ALA A 55 -3.38 10.94 13.93
C ALA A 55 -4.19 12.26 13.90
N HIS A 56 -3.51 13.40 13.74
CA HIS A 56 -4.14 14.72 13.63
C HIS A 56 -5.01 14.92 12.37
N LEU A 57 -4.87 14.08 11.35
CA LEU A 57 -5.69 14.05 10.14
C LEU A 57 -6.84 13.04 10.22
N TYR A 58 -6.81 12.12 11.19
CA TYR A 58 -7.90 11.20 11.49
C TYR A 58 -8.80 11.86 12.55
N ARG A 59 -9.88 12.51 12.09
CA ARG A 59 -10.95 13.04 12.96
C ARG A 59 -12.05 12.00 13.15
#